data_AF-A0A1J5RT73-F1
#
_entry.id   AF-A0A1J5RT73-F1
#
_cell.length_a   1.000
_cell.length_b   1.000
_cell.length_c   1.000
_cell.angle_alpha   90.00
_cell.angle_beta   90.00
_cell.angle_gamma   90.00
#
_symmetry.space_group_name_H-M   'P 1'
#
loop_
_entity.id
_entity.type
_entity.pdbx_description
1 polymer ?
#
loop_
_entity_poly.entity_id
_entity_poly.type
_entity_poly.pdbx_seq_one_letter_code
_entity_poly.pdbx_strand_id
1 'polypeptide(L)'
;MDWIALDERQQTGHALIDEDHERVVALINQLASAITQHQSKEVCGTLLDQIIQNTKAHFARENRLMAEHRYPRAEEHMTQHAHLVEEAQSLKRWFDTAAVESVMSVSLLHFLESWWTEHIPTSDQALADFIASARRS
;
A
#
# COMPACT_ATOMS: atom_id res chain seq x y z
N MET A 1 11.44 16.42 -1.52
CA MET A 1 11.28 15.60 -0.30
C MET A 1 10.22 14.58 -0.60
N ASP A 2 10.44 13.35 -0.17
CA ASP A 2 9.45 12.29 -0.30
C ASP A 2 8.31 12.54 0.68
N TRP A 3 7.09 12.15 0.29
CA TRP A 3 5.92 12.23 1.16
C TRP A 3 5.98 11.14 2.23
N ILE A 4 6.32 9.93 1.81
CA ILE A 4 6.66 8.80 2.67
C ILE A 4 8.15 8.51 2.50
N ALA A 5 8.92 8.64 3.58
CA ALA A 5 10.28 8.15 3.61
C ALA A 5 10.28 6.64 3.89
N LEU A 6 10.91 5.86 3.00
CA LEU A 6 11.27 4.47 3.30
C LEU A 6 12.40 4.49 4.34
N ASP A 7 12.09 4.05 5.55
CA ASP A 7 13.05 3.77 6.61
C ASP A 7 13.07 2.27 6.96
N GLU A 8 14.04 1.87 7.79
CA GLU A 8 14.25 0.45 8.14
C GLU A 8 13.00 -0.21 8.76
N ARG A 9 12.06 0.56 9.32
CA ARG A 9 10.84 0.04 9.94
C ARG A 9 9.79 -0.43 8.93
N GLN A 10 10.01 -0.19 7.64
CA GLN A 10 9.15 -0.69 6.56
C GLN A 10 9.82 -1.81 5.74
N GLN A 11 11.02 -2.25 6.15
CA GLN A 11 11.65 -3.45 5.62
C GLN A 11 11.35 -4.64 6.54
N THR A 12 10.64 -5.62 6.00
CA THR A 12 10.23 -6.83 6.69
C THR A 12 11.35 -7.86 6.80
N GLY A 13 12.38 -7.74 5.95
CA GLY A 13 13.45 -8.73 5.79
C GLY A 13 13.05 -9.89 4.88
N HIS A 14 11.84 -9.87 4.32
CA HIS A 14 11.40 -10.81 3.30
C HIS A 14 11.47 -10.16 1.92
N ALA A 15 12.49 -10.52 1.13
CA ALA A 15 12.85 -9.85 -0.13
C ALA A 15 11.66 -9.53 -1.07
N LEU A 16 10.75 -10.50 -1.29
CA LEU A 16 9.61 -10.27 -2.20
C LEU A 16 8.56 -9.28 -1.64
N ILE A 17 8.43 -9.19 -0.32
CA ILE A 17 7.53 -8.25 0.35
C ILE A 17 8.17 -6.85 0.28
N ASP A 18 9.47 -6.78 0.58
CA ASP A 18 10.22 -5.51 0.55
C ASP A 18 10.29 -4.91 -0.87
N GLU A 19 10.47 -5.74 -1.90
CA GLU A 19 10.42 -5.31 -3.31
C GLU A 19 9.04 -4.73 -3.70
N ASP A 20 7.95 -5.37 -3.26
CA ASP A 20 6.60 -4.86 -3.51
C ASP A 20 6.37 -3.54 -2.75
N HIS A 21 6.89 -3.43 -1.51
CA HIS A 21 6.81 -2.21 -0.70
C HIS A 21 7.51 -1.01 -1.34
N GLU A 22 8.76 -1.20 -1.77
CA GLU A 22 9.54 -0.16 -2.44
C GLU A 22 8.81 0.41 -3.65
N ARG A 23 8.17 -0.48 -4.43
CA ARG A 23 7.39 -0.09 -5.61
C ARG A 23 6.16 0.71 -5.26
N VAL A 24 5.41 0.32 -4.22
CA VAL A 24 4.19 1.02 -3.81
C VAL A 24 4.53 2.42 -3.25
N VAL A 25 5.54 2.55 -2.39
CA VAL A 25 5.95 3.87 -1.88
C VAL A 25 6.47 4.78 -2.98
N ALA A 26 7.25 4.26 -3.92
CA ALA A 26 7.72 5.05 -5.05
C ALA A 26 6.54 5.67 -5.83
N LEU A 27 5.45 4.92 -6.02
CA LEU A 27 4.24 5.42 -6.67
C LEU A 27 3.49 6.44 -5.81
N ILE A 28 3.38 6.22 -4.49
CA ILE A 28 2.76 7.18 -3.56
C ILE A 28 3.53 8.51 -3.57
N ASN A 29 4.85 8.47 -3.54
CA ASN A 29 5.70 9.66 -3.61
C ASN A 29 5.57 10.39 -4.95
N GLN A 30 5.46 9.65 -6.06
CA GLN A 30 5.17 10.24 -7.37
C GLN A 30 3.79 10.92 -7.41
N LEU A 31 2.76 10.29 -6.83
CA LEU A 31 1.43 10.87 -6.73
C LEU A 31 1.44 12.15 -5.89
N ALA A 32 2.11 12.14 -4.73
CA ALA A 32 2.25 13.33 -3.90
C ALA A 32 2.98 14.47 -4.63
N SER A 33 4.02 14.14 -5.40
CA SER A 33 4.73 15.11 -6.23
C SER A 33 3.83 15.68 -7.33
N ALA A 34 3.06 14.84 -8.02
CA ALA A 34 2.14 15.26 -9.08
C ALA A 34 1.06 16.21 -8.53
N ILE A 35 0.50 15.90 -7.37
CA ILE A 35 -0.46 16.74 -6.65
C ILE A 35 0.14 18.10 -6.27
N THR A 36 1.31 18.10 -5.64
CA THR A 36 1.97 19.34 -5.17
C THR A 36 2.44 20.23 -6.30
N GLN A 37 2.73 19.65 -7.46
CA GLN A 37 3.09 20.38 -8.69
C GLN A 37 1.86 20.78 -9.53
N HIS A 38 0.64 20.54 -9.05
CA HIS A 38 -0.60 20.81 -9.79
C HIS A 38 -0.62 20.18 -11.19
N GLN A 39 -0.10 18.95 -11.30
CA GLN A 39 -0.20 18.18 -12.54
C GLN A 39 -1.66 17.81 -12.84
N SER A 40 -1.93 17.53 -14.12
CA SER A 40 -3.27 17.24 -14.61
C SER A 40 -3.91 16.04 -13.91
N LYS A 41 -5.24 16.06 -13.78
CA LYS A 41 -6.06 14.98 -13.22
C LYS A 41 -5.78 13.62 -13.85
N GLU A 42 -5.49 13.57 -15.15
CA GLU A 42 -5.18 12.34 -15.89
C GLU A 42 -3.89 11.68 -15.38
N VAL A 43 -2.87 12.49 -15.08
CA VAL A 43 -1.58 11.99 -14.56
C VAL A 43 -1.77 11.44 -13.15
N CYS A 44 -2.41 12.21 -12.28
CA CYS A 44 -2.73 11.78 -10.90
C CYS A 44 -3.62 10.52 -10.89
N GLY A 45 -4.62 10.46 -11.78
CA GLY A 45 -5.50 9.30 -11.93
C GLY A 45 -4.74 8.05 -12.37
N THR A 46 -3.82 8.18 -13.33
CA THR A 46 -2.96 7.09 -13.79
C THR A 46 -2.06 6.56 -12.67
N LEU A 47 -1.46 7.45 -11.88
CA LEU A 47 -0.65 7.07 -10.72
C LEU A 47 -1.48 6.35 -9.66
N LEU A 48 -2.71 6.82 -9.39
CA LEU A 48 -3.61 6.17 -8.46
C LEU A 48 -4.04 4.77 -8.92
N ASP A 49 -4.30 4.58 -10.22
CA ASP A 49 -4.57 3.26 -10.80
C ASP A 49 -3.38 2.31 -10.62
N GLN A 50 -2.15 2.82 -10.84
CA GLN A 50 -0.94 2.05 -10.60
C GLN A 50 -0.78 1.68 -9.13
N ILE A 51 -1.01 2.59 -8.19
CA ILE A 51 -0.95 2.29 -6.74
C ILE A 51 -1.92 1.15 -6.43
N ILE A 52 -3.20 1.27 -6.81
CA ILE A 52 -4.22 0.25 -6.55
C ILE A 52 -3.82 -1.10 -7.15
N GLN A 53 -3.30 -1.12 -8.38
CA GLN A 53 -2.87 -2.36 -9.03
C GLN A 53 -1.70 -3.03 -8.29
N ASN A 54 -0.70 -2.25 -7.88
CA ASN A 54 0.48 -2.78 -7.19
C ASN A 54 0.12 -3.25 -5.78
N THR A 55 -0.70 -2.51 -5.04
CA THR A 55 -1.21 -2.93 -3.72
C THR A 55 -2.02 -4.23 -3.81
N LYS A 56 -2.86 -4.41 -4.83
CA LYS A 56 -3.60 -5.67 -5.03
C LYS A 56 -2.66 -6.84 -5.35
N ALA A 57 -1.60 -6.60 -6.11
CA ALA A 57 -0.61 -7.63 -6.42
C ALA A 57 0.21 -8.02 -5.18
N HIS A 58 0.64 -7.04 -4.37
CA HIS A 58 1.26 -7.23 -3.06
C HIS A 58 0.40 -8.11 -2.16
N PHE A 59 -0.86 -7.72 -1.91
CA PHE A 59 -1.77 -8.49 -1.06
C PHE A 59 -2.04 -9.90 -1.60
N ALA A 60 -2.12 -10.08 -2.92
CA ALA A 60 -2.29 -11.41 -3.50
C ALA A 60 -1.06 -12.32 -3.23
N ARG A 61 0.15 -11.75 -3.23
CA ARG A 61 1.38 -12.46 -2.88
C ARG A 61 1.39 -12.83 -1.40
N GLU A 62 1.07 -11.89 -0.51
CA GLU A 62 1.02 -12.17 0.92
C GLU A 62 -0.04 -13.19 1.27
N ASN A 63 -1.24 -13.10 0.69
CA ASN A 63 -2.29 -14.09 0.88
C ASN A 63 -1.82 -15.50 0.48
N ARG A 64 -1.03 -15.60 -0.59
CA ARG A 64 -0.41 -16.86 -1.01
C ARG A 64 0.63 -17.34 0.01
N LEU A 65 1.51 -16.46 0.48
CA LEU A 65 2.50 -16.79 1.52
C LEU A 65 1.82 -17.26 2.82
N MET A 66 0.76 -16.56 3.25
CA MET A 66 -0.06 -16.93 4.41
C MET A 66 -0.66 -18.33 4.25
N ALA A 67 -1.21 -18.65 3.08
CA ALA A 67 -1.76 -19.98 2.80
C ALA A 67 -0.67 -21.07 2.78
N GLU A 68 0.45 -20.82 2.11
CA GLU A 68 1.59 -21.75 2.00
C GLU A 68 2.18 -22.10 3.36
N HIS A 69 2.32 -21.10 4.24
CA HIS A 69 2.89 -21.27 5.58
C HIS A 69 1.86 -21.58 6.67
N ARG A 70 0.56 -21.69 6.33
CA ARG A 70 -0.55 -21.86 7.28
C ARG A 70 -0.52 -20.82 8.40
N TYR A 71 -0.34 -19.56 8.01
CA TYR A 71 -0.25 -18.44 8.93
C TYR A 71 -1.51 -18.34 9.82
N PRO A 72 -1.38 -18.39 11.16
CA PRO A 72 -2.53 -18.47 12.05
C PRO A 72 -3.49 -17.27 12.00
N ARG A 73 -3.01 -16.10 11.57
CA ARG A 73 -3.81 -14.86 11.52
C ARG A 73 -4.23 -14.48 10.09
N ALA A 74 -4.22 -15.43 9.16
CA ALA A 74 -4.49 -15.17 7.74
C ALA A 74 -5.86 -14.51 7.50
N GLU A 75 -6.90 -14.93 8.20
CA GLU A 75 -8.25 -14.37 8.05
C GLU A 75 -8.33 -12.89 8.43
N GLU A 76 -7.69 -12.52 9.55
CA GLU A 76 -7.61 -11.13 10.02
C GLU A 76 -6.85 -10.25 9.02
N HIS A 77 -5.68 -10.70 8.57
CA HIS A 77 -4.85 -9.97 7.61
C HIS A 77 -5.54 -9.82 6.25
N MET A 78 -6.19 -10.87 5.74
CA MET A 78 -6.99 -10.80 4.50
C MET A 78 -8.18 -9.83 4.61
N THR A 79 -8.79 -9.71 5.80
CA THR A 79 -9.87 -8.76 6.04
C THR A 79 -9.36 -7.32 5.95
N GLN A 80 -8.18 -7.04 6.52
CA GLN A 80 -7.51 -5.75 6.37
C GLN A 80 -7.26 -5.45 4.88
N HIS A 81 -6.68 -6.39 4.12
CA HIS A 81 -6.45 -6.23 2.68
C HIS A 81 -7.73 -5.86 1.91
N ALA A 82 -8.83 -6.55 2.19
CA ALA A 82 -10.11 -6.29 1.53
C ALA A 82 -10.61 -4.87 1.82
N HIS A 83 -10.58 -4.45 3.09
CA HIS A 83 -10.99 -3.10 3.51
C HIS A 83 -10.17 -2.01 2.80
N LEU A 84 -8.85 -2.20 2.76
CA LEU A 84 -7.93 -1.22 2.17
C LEU A 84 -8.12 -1.08 0.66
N VAL A 85 -8.35 -2.18 -0.05
CA VAL A 85 -8.66 -2.14 -1.48
C VAL A 85 -9.99 -1.45 -1.73
N GLU A 86 -11.01 -1.73 -0.91
CA GLU A 86 -12.33 -1.09 -1.03
C GLU A 86 -12.27 0.42 -0.81
N GLU A 87 -11.52 0.86 0.20
CA GLU A 87 -11.34 2.27 0.52
C GLU A 87 -10.56 2.99 -0.59
N ALA A 88 -9.46 2.41 -1.07
CA ALA A 88 -8.69 2.96 -2.19
C ALA A 88 -9.53 3.08 -3.47
N GLN A 89 -10.36 2.08 -3.77
CA GLN A 89 -11.28 2.14 -4.91
C GLN A 89 -12.38 3.18 -4.74
N SER A 90 -12.88 3.37 -3.52
CA SER A 90 -13.87 4.40 -3.21
C SER A 90 -13.28 5.80 -3.41
N LEU A 91 -12.05 6.02 -2.93
CA LEU A 91 -11.33 7.27 -3.15
C LEU A 91 -11.02 7.51 -4.64
N LYS A 92 -10.67 6.47 -5.40
CA LYS A 92 -10.49 6.58 -6.86
C LYS A 92 -11.77 7.02 -7.58
N ARG A 93 -12.90 6.38 -7.28
CA ARG A 93 -14.19 6.78 -7.86
C ARG A 93 -14.52 8.23 -7.53
N TRP A 94 -14.27 8.63 -6.28
CA TRP A 94 -14.49 10.00 -5.87
C TRP A 94 -13.57 10.98 -6.62
N PHE A 95 -12.27 10.67 -6.71
CA PHE A 95 -11.27 11.41 -7.49
C PHE A 95 -11.71 11.62 -8.94
N ASP A 96 -12.21 10.57 -9.61
CA ASP A 96 -12.63 10.63 -11.01
C ASP A 96 -13.84 11.55 -11.23
N THR A 97 -14.77 11.60 -10.28
CA THR A 97 -16.01 12.39 -10.39
C THR A 97 -15.89 13.84 -9.92
N ALA A 98 -14.83 14.18 -9.19
CA ALA A 98 -14.69 15.49 -8.55
C ALA A 98 -14.38 16.63 -9.52
N ALA A 99 -14.97 17.80 -9.24
CA ALA A 99 -14.76 19.05 -9.97
C ALA A 99 -13.72 20.00 -9.32
N VAL A 100 -13.39 19.80 -8.03
CA VAL A 100 -12.43 20.63 -7.27
C VAL A 100 -11.25 19.75 -6.87
N GLU A 101 -10.09 19.99 -7.48
CA GLU A 101 -8.93 19.10 -7.41
C GLU A 101 -8.18 19.18 -6.07
N SER A 102 -8.08 20.36 -5.44
CA SER A 102 -7.08 20.63 -4.39
C SER A 102 -7.35 20.01 -3.01
N VAL A 103 -8.60 20.05 -2.50
CA VAL A 103 -8.93 19.52 -1.16
C VAL A 103 -8.90 17.98 -1.15
N MET A 104 -9.25 17.38 -2.27
CA MET A 104 -9.37 15.92 -2.41
C MET A 104 -8.04 15.20 -2.47
N SER A 105 -7.05 15.84 -3.09
CA SER A 105 -5.71 15.30 -3.18
C SER A 105 -5.06 15.08 -1.80
N VAL A 106 -5.38 15.93 -0.81
CA VAL A 106 -4.81 15.83 0.54
C VAL A 106 -5.41 14.65 1.32
N SER A 107 -6.74 14.47 1.28
CA SER A 107 -7.38 13.34 1.96
C SER A 107 -6.92 11.99 1.40
N LEU A 108 -6.72 11.90 0.08
CA LEU A 108 -6.16 10.72 -0.55
C LEU A 108 -4.75 10.41 -0.07
N LEU A 109 -3.86 11.40 -0.06
CA LEU A 109 -2.47 11.21 0.40
C LEU A 109 -2.42 10.83 1.88
N HIS A 110 -3.26 11.44 2.71
CA HIS A 110 -3.34 11.10 4.13
C HIS A 110 -3.81 9.65 4.34
N PHE A 111 -4.85 9.22 3.61
CA PHE A 111 -5.29 7.82 3.66
C PHE A 111 -4.15 6.85 3.29
N LEU A 112 -3.46 7.10 2.18
CA LEU A 112 -2.36 6.25 1.72
C LEU A 112 -1.20 6.21 2.74
N GLU A 113 -0.89 7.35 3.36
CA GLU A 113 0.13 7.46 4.40
C GLU A 113 -0.27 6.74 5.70
N SER A 114 -1.50 6.95 6.20
CA SER A 114 -2.02 6.26 7.38
C SER A 114 -2.02 4.75 7.16
N TRP A 115 -2.55 4.28 6.04
CA TRP A 115 -2.53 2.86 5.71
C TRP A 115 -1.11 2.31 5.69
N TRP A 116 -0.19 2.98 4.99
CA TRP A 116 1.19 2.55 4.88
C TRP A 116 1.88 2.45 6.25
N THR A 117 1.72 3.48 7.08
CA THR A 117 2.39 3.58 8.38
C THR A 117 1.79 2.65 9.44
N GLU A 118 0.55 2.21 9.27
CA GLU A 118 -0.11 1.29 10.20
C GLU A 118 0.07 -0.17 9.77
N HIS A 119 -0.15 -0.49 8.48
CA HIS A 119 -0.22 -1.86 8.00
C HIS A 119 1.15 -2.54 7.91
N ILE A 120 2.10 -1.89 7.24
CA ILE A 120 3.43 -2.45 6.95
C ILE A 120 4.18 -2.88 8.23
N PRO A 121 4.38 -2.01 9.23
CA PRO A 121 5.15 -2.38 10.43
C PRO A 121 4.40 -3.31 11.39
N THR A 122 3.12 -3.60 11.15
CA THR A 122 2.31 -4.44 12.04
C THR A 122 1.97 -5.78 11.40
N SER A 123 1.15 -5.79 10.36
CA SER A 123 0.65 -7.01 9.73
C SER A 123 1.72 -7.68 8.87
N ASP A 124 2.36 -6.93 7.97
CA ASP A 124 3.29 -7.48 6.99
C ASP A 124 4.59 -7.94 7.69
N GLN A 125 5.07 -7.15 8.67
CA GLN A 125 6.17 -7.56 9.54
C GLN A 125 5.84 -8.85 10.32
N ALA A 126 4.64 -8.97 10.88
CA ALA A 126 4.25 -10.17 11.65
C ALA A 126 4.18 -11.43 10.77
N LEU A 127 3.79 -11.29 9.50
CA LEU A 127 3.85 -12.37 8.52
C LEU A 127 5.30 -12.75 8.20
N ALA A 128 6.16 -11.77 7.91
CA ALA A 128 7.56 -12.00 7.59
C ALA A 128 8.31 -12.69 8.74
N ASP A 129 8.10 -12.24 9.98
CA ASP A 129 8.68 -12.85 11.19
C ASP A 129 8.26 -14.31 11.35
N PHE A 130 6.98 -14.60 11.10
CA PHE A 130 6.45 -15.96 11.16
C PHE A 130 7.12 -16.86 10.12
N ILE A 131 7.21 -16.41 8.86
CA ILE A 131 7.88 -17.14 7.77
C ILE A 131 9.35 -17.39 8.09
N ALA A 132 10.05 -16.37 8.61
CA ALA A 132 11.45 -16.48 8.99
C ALA A 132 11.66 -17.48 10.14
N SER A 133 10.74 -17.55 11.09
CA SER A 133 10.80 -18.52 12.20
C SER A 133 10.61 -19.97 11.73
N ALA A 134 9.71 -20.20 10.77
CA ALA A 134 9.42 -21.52 10.22
C ALA A 134 10.56 -22.11 9.37
N ARG A 135 11.47 -21.26 8.85
CA ARG A 135 12.67 -21.69 8.11
C ARG A 135 13.82 -22.14 9.03
N ARG A 136 13.75 -21.84 10.33
CA ARG A 136 14.79 -22.15 11.32
C ARG A 136 14.51 -23.44 12.11
N SER A 137 13.35 -24.05 11.90
CA SER A 137 12.89 -25.31 12.52
C SER A 137 12.96 -26.47 11.53
#